data_AF-A0A1Y0FS49-F1
#
_entry.id   AF-A0A1Y0FS49-F1
#
_cell.length_a   1.000
_cell.length_b   1.000
_cell.length_c   1.000
_cell.angle_alpha   90.00
_cell.angle_beta   90.00
_cell.angle_gamma   90.00
#
_symmetry.space_group_name_H-M   'P 1'
#
loop_
_entity.id
_entity.type
_entity.pdbx_description
1 polymer ?
#
loop_
_entity_poly.entity_id
_entity_poly.type
_entity_poly.pdbx_seq_one_letter_code
_entity_poly.pdbx_strand_id
1 'polypeptide(L)'
;MNKSILSIALVLTVAATSAQAERRNILDRTVINATANGSITRQIERRPTDSGATREVTRTNAQGETATHSSAIVRDNEAGVATRTVSGVAFDGTSYAGERVISRTENGLERVSTYSDSNGNSRSGSGSLTVDKEAGTISKEMSATRTNSAGETTSVSGESLLARTEDGFTRNSSHTDANGNTRTHSADVSVNKDERSLTKTVMASGPNSQASTTTSVKRERSVDAAE
;
A
#
# COMPACT_ATOMS: atom_id res chain seq x y z
N MET A 1 -67.51 36.39 -27.92
CA MET A 1 -67.36 37.30 -26.76
C MET A 1 -66.29 36.75 -25.84
N ASN A 2 -65.24 37.53 -25.66
CA ASN A 2 -64.13 37.31 -24.73
C ASN A 2 -64.62 37.24 -23.29
N LYS A 3 -63.99 36.37 -22.49
CA LYS A 3 -63.47 36.73 -21.16
C LYS A 3 -62.16 35.99 -20.88
N SER A 4 -61.06 36.72 -20.98
CA SER A 4 -59.80 36.43 -20.27
C SER A 4 -59.97 36.66 -18.77
N ILE A 5 -59.14 35.99 -17.97
CA ILE A 5 -58.43 36.44 -16.74
C ILE A 5 -57.66 35.19 -16.26
N LEU A 6 -56.34 35.09 -16.50
CA LEU A 6 -55.24 35.50 -15.60
C LEU A 6 -55.08 34.56 -14.39
N SER A 7 -53.92 33.89 -14.26
CA SER A 7 -53.09 33.82 -13.03
C SER A 7 -51.96 32.80 -13.23
N ILE A 8 -50.71 33.24 -13.37
CA ILE A 8 -49.67 33.47 -12.34
C ILE A 8 -48.65 32.33 -12.37
N ALA A 9 -47.42 32.70 -12.72
CA ALA A 9 -46.23 31.88 -12.67
C ALA A 9 -45.84 31.52 -11.23
N LEU A 10 -45.30 30.31 -11.04
CA LEU A 10 -44.33 30.05 -9.99
C LEU A 10 -43.23 29.14 -10.55
N VAL A 11 -42.21 29.77 -11.12
CA VAL A 11 -40.88 29.17 -11.23
C VAL A 11 -40.31 29.20 -9.82
N LEU A 12 -40.20 28.02 -9.17
CA LEU A 12 -39.33 27.87 -8.02
C LEU A 12 -38.12 27.03 -8.45
N THR A 13 -37.03 27.76 -8.65
CA THR A 13 -35.68 27.27 -8.86
C THR A 13 -35.26 26.39 -7.69
N VAL A 14 -35.19 25.08 -7.88
CA VAL A 14 -34.47 24.19 -6.96
C VAL A 14 -33.02 24.12 -7.45
N ALA A 15 -32.25 25.15 -7.10
CA ALA A 15 -30.80 25.16 -7.26
C ALA A 15 -30.17 25.41 -5.89
N ALA A 16 -30.22 24.40 -5.01
CA ALA A 16 -29.50 24.43 -3.74
C ALA A 16 -29.38 23.04 -3.10
N THR A 17 -28.81 22.04 -3.80
CA THR A 17 -28.43 20.76 -3.14
C THR A 17 -27.09 20.16 -3.56
N SER A 18 -26.33 20.76 -4.49
CA SER A 18 -25.01 20.21 -4.87
C SER A 18 -23.85 20.66 -3.97
N ALA A 19 -23.91 21.86 -3.36
CA ALA A 19 -22.80 22.39 -2.56
C ALA A 19 -22.60 21.71 -1.19
N GLN A 20 -23.60 20.96 -0.69
CA GLN A 20 -23.55 20.31 0.62
C GLN A 20 -23.07 18.84 0.54
N ALA A 21 -22.99 18.25 -0.66
CA ALA A 21 -22.43 16.92 -0.89
C ALA A 21 -20.89 16.94 -0.99
N GLU A 22 -20.29 18.03 -1.50
CA GLU A 22 -18.82 18.16 -1.61
C GLU A 22 -18.11 18.30 -0.26
N ARG A 23 -18.74 18.93 0.74
CA ARG A 23 -18.11 19.19 2.06
C ARG A 23 -17.93 17.96 2.94
N ARG A 24 -18.49 16.79 2.60
CA ARG A 24 -18.32 15.56 3.41
C ARG A 24 -17.06 14.77 3.10
N ASN A 25 -16.27 15.20 2.11
CA ASN A 25 -15.22 14.36 1.53
C ASN A 25 -13.78 14.91 1.71
N ILE A 26 -13.63 16.12 2.25
CA ILE A 26 -12.31 16.63 2.64
C ILE A 26 -12.03 16.18 4.06
N LEU A 27 -10.97 15.39 4.22
CA LEU A 27 -10.56 14.86 5.51
C LEU A 27 -9.36 15.67 6.00
N ASP A 28 -9.65 16.69 6.79
CA ASP A 28 -8.64 17.51 7.47
C ASP A 28 -8.39 16.95 8.87
N ARG A 29 -7.15 16.57 9.12
CA ARG A 29 -6.75 15.99 10.41
C ARG A 29 -5.44 16.59 10.88
N THR A 30 -5.46 17.10 12.11
CA THR A 30 -4.25 17.43 12.87
C THR A 30 -3.92 16.33 13.86
N VAL A 31 -2.66 15.89 13.88
CA VAL A 31 -2.15 14.88 14.82
C VAL A 31 -0.87 15.43 15.45
N ILE A 32 -0.77 15.36 16.77
CA ILE A 32 0.43 15.73 17.51
C ILE A 32 1.02 14.45 18.09
N ASN A 33 2.27 14.16 17.75
CA ASN A 33 3.00 13.02 18.28
C ASN A 33 4.18 13.50 19.12
N ALA A 34 4.28 13.02 20.35
CA ALA A 34 5.50 13.15 21.13
C ALA A 34 6.56 12.18 20.60
N THR A 35 7.80 12.65 20.49
CA THR A 35 8.98 11.87 20.11
C THR A 35 10.10 12.15 21.12
N ALA A 36 11.14 11.32 21.11
CA ALA A 36 12.32 11.55 21.96
C ALA A 36 12.97 12.94 21.72
N ASN A 37 12.77 13.53 20.54
CA ASN A 37 13.36 14.80 20.12
C ASN A 37 12.36 15.97 20.14
N GLY A 38 11.22 15.82 20.83
CA GLY A 38 10.16 16.83 20.93
C GLY A 38 8.85 16.41 20.25
N SER A 39 7.94 17.35 19.99
CA SER A 39 6.66 17.08 19.32
C SER A 39 6.74 17.30 17.80
N ILE A 40 6.06 16.45 17.04
CA ILE A 40 5.78 16.69 15.62
C ILE A 40 4.28 16.91 15.46
N THR A 41 3.91 18.07 14.94
CA THR A 41 2.56 18.38 14.49
C THR A 41 2.43 17.98 13.03
N ARG A 42 1.35 17.26 12.70
CA ARG A 42 1.06 16.81 11.34
C ARG A 42 -0.32 17.29 10.93
N GLN A 43 -0.39 18.08 9.89
CA GLN A 43 -1.61 18.45 9.19
C GLN A 43 -1.74 17.56 7.95
N ILE A 44 -2.91 16.97 7.76
CA ILE A 44 -3.23 16.13 6.62
C ILE A 44 -4.50 16.69 6.00
N GLU A 45 -4.44 16.95 4.70
CA GLU A 45 -5.61 17.21 3.90
C GLU A 45 -5.72 16.11 2.83
N ARG A 46 -6.92 15.56 2.65
CA ARG A 46 -7.18 14.57 1.61
C ARG A 46 -8.43 14.97 0.85
N ARG A 47 -8.33 15.01 -0.47
CA ARG A 47 -9.46 15.35 -1.36
C ARG A 47 -9.67 14.21 -2.35
N PRO A 48 -10.83 13.54 -2.38
CA PRO A 48 -11.15 12.62 -3.48
C PRO A 48 -11.30 13.40 -4.79
N THR A 49 -11.06 12.71 -5.89
CA THR A 49 -11.30 13.18 -7.25
C THR A 49 -12.15 12.15 -7.98
N ASP A 50 -12.70 12.47 -9.14
CA ASP A 50 -13.54 11.55 -9.93
C ASP A 50 -12.83 10.22 -10.21
N SER A 51 -11.54 10.27 -10.46
CA SER A 51 -10.69 9.11 -10.78
C SER A 51 -9.76 8.68 -9.65
N GLY A 52 -9.85 9.28 -8.45
CA GLY A 52 -8.93 8.93 -7.37
C GLY A 52 -8.93 9.86 -6.17
N ALA A 53 -7.75 10.34 -5.77
CA ALA A 53 -7.60 11.23 -4.63
C ALA A 53 -6.25 11.95 -4.61
N THR A 54 -6.23 13.17 -4.09
CA THR A 54 -5.03 13.88 -3.67
C THR A 54 -4.90 13.87 -2.14
N ARG A 55 -3.68 14.02 -1.67
CA ARG A 55 -3.34 14.09 -0.26
C ARG A 55 -2.14 14.99 -0.05
N GLU A 56 -2.32 16.01 0.76
CA GLU A 56 -1.28 16.91 1.23
C GLU A 56 -0.98 16.62 2.71
N VAL A 57 0.29 16.69 3.08
CA VAL A 57 0.73 16.56 4.45
C VAL A 57 1.80 17.60 4.75
N THR A 58 1.55 18.43 5.75
CA THR A 58 2.56 19.31 6.34
C THR A 58 2.92 18.78 7.71
N ARG A 59 4.22 18.68 7.99
CA ARG A 59 4.77 18.31 9.29
C ARG A 59 5.59 19.47 9.81
N THR A 60 5.42 19.80 11.08
CA THR A 60 6.21 20.82 11.78
C THR A 60 6.85 20.17 13.00
N ASN A 61 8.18 20.26 13.14
CA ASN A 61 8.88 19.74 14.31
C ASN A 61 8.92 20.76 15.45
N ALA A 62 9.55 20.40 16.57
CA ALA A 62 9.64 21.26 17.75
C ALA A 62 10.46 22.54 17.52
N GLN A 63 11.32 22.55 16.50
CA GLN A 63 12.17 23.68 16.11
C GLN A 63 11.45 24.63 15.14
N GLY A 64 10.22 24.30 14.71
CA GLY A 64 9.44 25.10 13.76
C GLY A 64 9.76 24.82 12.29
N GLU A 65 10.67 23.88 12.00
CA GLU A 65 10.98 23.47 10.63
C GLU A 65 9.81 22.70 10.04
N THR A 66 9.60 22.85 8.72
CA THR A 66 8.47 22.24 8.02
C THR A 66 8.91 21.25 6.96
N ALA A 67 8.24 20.11 6.90
CA ALA A 67 8.37 19.13 5.82
C ALA A 67 7.02 18.90 5.14
N THR A 68 7.00 18.86 3.81
CA THR A 68 5.79 18.67 3.01
C THR A 68 5.79 17.32 2.30
N HIS A 69 4.60 16.83 1.99
CA HIS A 69 4.38 15.64 1.19
C HIS A 69 3.04 15.73 0.47
N SER A 70 3.10 15.85 -0.84
CA SER A 70 1.96 15.75 -1.75
C SER A 70 1.92 14.35 -2.36
N SER A 71 0.72 13.83 -2.56
CA SER A 71 0.53 12.68 -3.43
C SER A 71 -0.82 12.72 -4.13
N ALA A 72 -0.83 12.34 -5.40
CA ALA A 72 -2.04 12.15 -6.17
C ALA A 72 -2.12 10.70 -6.65
N ILE A 73 -3.33 10.13 -6.63
CA ILE A 73 -3.62 8.83 -7.20
C ILE A 73 -4.68 9.04 -8.28
N VAL A 74 -4.42 8.54 -9.48
CA VAL A 74 -5.33 8.49 -10.61
C VAL A 74 -5.54 7.03 -10.99
N ARG A 75 -6.80 6.62 -11.15
CA ARG A 75 -7.19 5.29 -11.62
C ARG A 75 -7.86 5.40 -12.97
N ASP A 76 -7.26 4.76 -13.95
CA ASP A 76 -7.87 4.46 -15.23
C ASP A 76 -8.45 3.04 -15.13
N ASN A 77 -9.76 2.95 -14.92
CA ASN A 77 -10.43 1.66 -14.79
C ASN A 77 -10.57 0.93 -16.13
N GLU A 78 -10.58 1.66 -17.24
CA GLU A 78 -10.69 1.08 -18.58
C GLU A 78 -9.36 0.43 -18.99
N ALA A 79 -8.25 1.13 -18.78
CA ALA A 79 -6.91 0.58 -18.99
C ALA A 79 -6.49 -0.40 -17.87
N GLY A 80 -7.18 -0.43 -16.73
CA GLY A 80 -6.80 -1.22 -15.57
C GLY A 80 -5.51 -0.72 -14.89
N VAL A 81 -5.22 0.58 -14.99
CA VAL A 81 -3.98 1.20 -14.51
C VAL A 81 -4.27 2.15 -13.34
N ALA A 82 -3.44 2.10 -12.31
CA ALA A 82 -3.43 3.06 -11.22
C ALA A 82 -2.06 3.71 -11.08
N THR A 83 -2.01 5.03 -11.26
CA THR A 83 -0.79 5.83 -11.14
C THR A 83 -0.84 6.63 -9.84
N ARG A 84 0.26 6.60 -9.09
CA ARG A 84 0.48 7.44 -7.92
C ARG A 84 1.72 8.29 -8.13
N THR A 85 1.55 9.60 -8.13
CA THR A 85 2.65 10.56 -8.07
C THR A 85 2.83 11.06 -6.64
N VAL A 86 4.07 11.35 -6.28
CA VAL A 86 4.47 11.86 -4.98
C VAL A 86 5.50 12.95 -5.17
N SER A 87 5.41 14.00 -4.36
CA SER A 87 6.47 14.99 -4.21
C SER A 87 6.50 15.54 -2.79
N GLY A 88 7.58 16.21 -2.41
CA GLY A 88 7.65 16.90 -1.14
C GLY A 88 9.03 17.44 -0.83
N VAL A 89 9.14 18.03 0.36
CA VAL A 89 10.37 18.59 0.92
C VAL A 89 10.57 18.04 2.33
N ALA A 90 11.77 17.57 2.64
CA ALA A 90 12.14 17.11 3.99
C ALA A 90 12.49 18.30 4.91
N PHE A 91 12.69 18.04 6.19
CA PHE A 91 13.01 19.12 7.16
C PHE A 91 14.34 19.80 6.84
N ASP A 92 15.29 19.08 6.24
CA ASP A 92 16.58 19.60 5.79
C ASP A 92 16.50 20.38 4.46
N GLY A 93 15.30 20.58 3.91
CA GLY A 93 15.09 21.26 2.63
C GLY A 93 15.28 20.38 1.39
N THR A 94 15.69 19.12 1.54
CA THR A 94 15.85 18.19 0.42
C THR A 94 14.49 17.93 -0.22
N SER A 95 14.34 18.24 -1.51
CA SER A 95 13.12 17.92 -2.25
C SER A 95 13.20 16.51 -2.82
N TYR A 96 12.04 15.87 -2.98
CA TYR A 96 11.94 14.55 -3.58
C TYR A 96 10.67 14.44 -4.41
N ALA A 97 10.72 13.56 -5.41
CA ALA A 97 9.60 13.23 -6.27
C ALA A 97 9.64 11.76 -6.66
N GLY A 98 8.51 11.24 -7.13
CA GLY A 98 8.47 9.91 -7.70
C GLY A 98 7.09 9.50 -8.17
N GLU A 99 7.09 8.39 -8.88
CA GLU A 99 5.91 7.80 -9.47
C GLU A 99 5.85 6.30 -9.15
N ARG A 100 4.63 5.80 -9.06
CA ARG A 100 4.33 4.38 -9.04
C ARG A 100 3.16 4.11 -9.97
N VAL A 101 3.37 3.20 -10.90
CA VAL A 101 2.32 2.67 -11.78
C VAL A 101 2.03 1.24 -11.36
N ILE A 102 0.74 0.90 -11.26
CA ILE A 102 0.26 -0.46 -11.07
C ILE A 102 -0.67 -0.77 -12.23
N SER A 103 -0.39 -1.85 -12.96
CA SER A 103 -1.19 -2.28 -14.12
C SER A 103 -1.81 -3.63 -13.83
N ARG A 104 -3.09 -3.80 -14.14
CA ARG A 104 -3.75 -5.10 -14.12
C ARG A 104 -3.32 -5.91 -15.34
N THR A 105 -2.97 -7.16 -15.12
CA THR A 105 -2.74 -8.15 -16.18
C THR A 105 -3.87 -9.16 -16.17
N GLU A 106 -3.91 -10.05 -17.17
CA GLU A 106 -4.90 -11.12 -17.24
C GLU A 106 -4.96 -11.95 -15.94
N ASN A 107 -3.79 -12.27 -15.41
CA ASN A 107 -3.64 -13.17 -14.26
C ASN A 107 -3.11 -12.47 -13.01
N GLY A 108 -3.12 -11.13 -12.93
CA GLY A 108 -2.69 -10.44 -11.72
C GLY A 108 -2.34 -8.97 -11.90
N LEU A 109 -1.15 -8.58 -11.41
CA LEU A 109 -0.73 -7.20 -11.32
C LEU A 109 0.76 -7.03 -11.64
N GLU A 110 1.10 -5.95 -12.32
CA GLU A 110 2.47 -5.45 -12.42
C GLU A 110 2.60 -4.11 -11.70
N ARG A 111 3.79 -3.84 -11.17
CA ARG A 111 4.12 -2.59 -10.53
C ARG A 111 5.48 -2.12 -11.00
N VAL A 112 5.57 -0.85 -11.34
CA VAL A 112 6.83 -0.13 -11.54
C VAL A 112 6.82 1.14 -10.68
N SER A 113 7.98 1.54 -10.17
CA SER A 113 8.12 2.81 -9.47
C SER A 113 9.51 3.39 -9.58
N THR A 114 9.58 4.71 -9.56
CA THR A 114 10.80 5.51 -9.57
C THR A 114 10.66 6.64 -8.56
N TYR A 115 11.75 6.97 -7.89
CA TYR A 115 11.84 8.07 -6.95
C TYR A 115 13.21 8.72 -7.10
N SER A 116 13.29 10.02 -6.93
CA SER A 116 14.54 10.78 -6.87
C SER A 116 14.45 11.91 -5.86
N ASP A 117 15.60 12.36 -5.38
CA ASP A 117 15.74 13.55 -4.55
C ASP A 117 16.61 14.62 -5.22
N SER A 118 16.59 15.84 -4.67
CA SER A 118 17.39 16.97 -5.16
C SER A 118 18.90 16.78 -4.99
N ASN A 119 19.32 15.80 -4.18
CA ASN A 119 20.73 15.48 -3.99
C ASN A 119 21.24 14.53 -5.08
N GLY A 120 20.38 14.08 -6.00
CA GLY A 120 20.73 13.18 -7.10
C GLY A 120 20.64 11.70 -6.73
N ASN A 121 20.14 11.35 -5.54
CA ASN A 121 19.86 9.96 -5.22
C ASN A 121 18.56 9.53 -5.91
N SER A 122 18.49 8.26 -6.27
CA SER A 122 17.29 7.67 -6.86
C SER A 122 17.03 6.25 -6.37
N ARG A 123 15.78 5.84 -6.51
CA ARG A 123 15.33 4.47 -6.27
C ARG A 123 14.32 4.07 -7.32
N SER A 124 14.59 2.97 -8.02
CA SER A 124 13.63 2.31 -8.87
C SER A 124 13.22 0.96 -8.27
N GLY A 125 12.12 0.41 -8.74
CA GLY A 125 11.77 -0.96 -8.44
C GLY A 125 10.58 -1.44 -9.24
N SER A 126 10.58 -2.73 -9.54
CA SER A 126 9.50 -3.41 -10.23
C SER A 126 8.99 -4.57 -9.38
N GLY A 127 7.84 -5.10 -9.76
CA GLY A 127 7.37 -6.37 -9.24
C GLY A 127 6.12 -6.85 -9.96
N SER A 128 5.90 -8.14 -9.88
CA SER A 128 4.75 -8.83 -10.46
C SER A 128 4.03 -9.62 -9.37
N LEU A 129 2.73 -9.82 -9.57
CA LEU A 129 1.90 -10.76 -8.85
C LEU A 129 1.13 -11.54 -9.90
N THR A 130 1.27 -12.86 -9.89
CA THR A 130 0.55 -13.76 -10.80
C THR A 130 -0.27 -14.73 -9.97
N VAL A 131 -1.52 -14.92 -10.37
CA VAL A 131 -2.47 -15.86 -9.77
C VAL A 131 -2.76 -16.93 -10.82
N ASP A 132 -2.29 -18.14 -10.56
CA ASP A 132 -2.65 -19.31 -11.35
C ASP A 132 -3.78 -20.05 -10.63
N LYS A 133 -4.98 -19.94 -11.18
CA LYS A 133 -6.18 -20.56 -10.60
C LYS A 133 -6.21 -22.07 -10.81
N GLU A 134 -5.64 -22.56 -11.90
CA GLU A 134 -5.62 -23.99 -12.23
C GLU A 134 -4.65 -24.73 -11.32
N ALA A 135 -3.45 -24.17 -11.15
CA ALA A 135 -2.47 -24.71 -10.20
C ALA A 135 -2.78 -24.35 -8.74
N GLY A 136 -3.71 -23.42 -8.48
CA GLY A 136 -4.02 -22.95 -7.13
C GLY A 136 -2.86 -22.21 -6.47
N THR A 137 -2.08 -21.46 -7.27
CA THR A 137 -0.86 -20.77 -6.80
C THR A 137 -0.93 -19.25 -6.94
N ILE A 138 -0.15 -18.57 -6.11
CA ILE A 138 0.11 -17.13 -6.21
C ILE A 138 1.61 -16.90 -6.16
N SER A 139 2.15 -16.37 -7.25
CA SER A 139 3.56 -16.01 -7.38
C SER A 139 3.74 -14.50 -7.25
N LYS A 140 4.83 -14.09 -6.64
CA LYS A 140 5.21 -12.68 -6.52
C LYS A 140 6.70 -12.54 -6.75
N GLU A 141 7.08 -11.58 -7.57
CA GLU A 141 8.47 -11.17 -7.76
C GLU A 141 8.62 -9.69 -7.48
N MET A 142 9.80 -9.28 -7.02
CA MET A 142 10.13 -7.88 -6.84
C MET A 142 11.61 -7.64 -6.98
N SER A 143 11.94 -6.46 -7.49
CA SER A 143 13.29 -5.92 -7.50
C SER A 143 13.27 -4.45 -7.09
N ALA A 144 14.38 -3.97 -6.55
CA ALA A 144 14.59 -2.56 -6.35
C ALA A 144 16.08 -2.23 -6.50
N THR A 145 16.35 -1.11 -7.15
CA THR A 145 17.70 -0.55 -7.28
C THR A 145 17.71 0.82 -6.63
N ARG A 146 18.78 1.12 -5.91
CA ARG A 146 19.07 2.45 -5.39
C ARG A 146 20.36 2.93 -6.02
N THR A 147 20.37 4.18 -6.46
CA THR A 147 21.54 4.84 -7.02
C THR A 147 21.81 6.09 -6.18
N ASN A 148 23.03 6.27 -5.69
CA ASN A 148 23.39 7.51 -5.00
C ASN A 148 23.80 8.60 -6.00
N SER A 149 24.06 9.80 -5.49
CA SER A 149 24.51 10.95 -6.29
C SER A 149 25.83 10.74 -7.04
N ALA A 150 26.67 9.80 -6.59
CA ALA A 150 27.93 9.42 -7.24
C ALA A 150 27.72 8.37 -8.35
N GLY A 151 26.49 7.89 -8.55
CA GLY A 151 26.15 6.86 -9.53
C GLY A 151 26.36 5.43 -9.04
N GLU A 152 26.75 5.23 -7.78
CA GLU A 152 26.90 3.89 -7.20
C GLU A 152 25.54 3.25 -6.98
N THR A 153 25.43 1.97 -7.34
CA THR A 153 24.15 1.25 -7.31
C THR A 153 24.15 0.10 -6.33
N THR A 154 23.02 -0.12 -5.67
CA THR A 154 22.73 -1.33 -4.89
C THR A 154 21.38 -1.87 -5.31
N SER A 155 21.30 -3.19 -5.47
CA SER A 155 20.08 -3.86 -5.92
C SER A 155 19.66 -4.94 -4.93
N VAL A 156 18.36 -5.12 -4.77
CA VAL A 156 17.78 -6.20 -3.99
C VAL A 156 16.67 -6.86 -4.79
N SER A 157 16.45 -8.14 -4.57
CA SER A 157 15.38 -8.90 -5.22
C SER A 157 14.66 -9.80 -4.22
N GLY A 158 13.48 -10.25 -4.59
CA GLY A 158 12.80 -11.28 -3.83
C GLY A 158 11.65 -11.89 -4.59
N GLU A 159 11.33 -13.11 -4.19
CA GLU A 159 10.29 -13.93 -4.79
C GLU A 159 9.48 -14.62 -3.70
N SER A 160 8.22 -14.95 -4.00
CA SER A 160 7.40 -15.77 -3.13
C SER A 160 6.40 -16.58 -3.96
N LEU A 161 6.20 -17.83 -3.57
CA LEU A 161 5.20 -18.72 -4.11
C LEU A 161 4.31 -19.18 -2.96
N LEU A 162 3.01 -18.98 -3.08
CA LEU A 162 1.99 -19.63 -2.26
C LEU A 162 1.32 -20.70 -3.10
N ALA A 163 1.19 -21.92 -2.58
CA ALA A 163 0.48 -23.00 -3.25
C ALA A 163 -0.53 -23.62 -2.29
N ARG A 164 -1.78 -23.79 -2.76
CA ARG A 164 -2.80 -24.51 -1.99
C ARG A 164 -2.46 -25.99 -1.90
N THR A 165 -2.77 -26.58 -0.76
CA THR A 165 -2.75 -28.03 -0.54
C THR A 165 -4.15 -28.50 -0.19
N GLU A 166 -4.36 -29.80 -0.09
CA GLU A 166 -5.66 -30.39 0.28
C GLU A 166 -6.16 -29.82 1.63
N ASP A 167 -5.26 -29.73 2.60
CA ASP A 167 -5.59 -29.33 3.98
C ASP A 167 -5.03 -27.95 4.35
N GLY A 168 -4.58 -27.13 3.40
CA GLY A 168 -4.05 -25.81 3.72
C GLY A 168 -3.24 -25.16 2.60
N PHE A 169 -2.01 -24.73 2.91
CA PHE A 169 -1.12 -24.12 1.93
C PHE A 169 0.35 -24.19 2.33
N THR A 170 1.22 -24.14 1.32
CA THR A 170 2.63 -23.83 1.51
C THR A 170 2.92 -22.41 1.04
N ARG A 171 3.93 -21.78 1.64
CA ARG A 171 4.46 -20.49 1.19
C ARG A 171 5.97 -20.51 1.25
N ASN A 172 6.60 -20.42 0.10
CA ASN A 172 8.04 -20.24 -0.04
C ASN A 172 8.35 -18.80 -0.41
N SER A 173 9.47 -18.30 0.05
CA SER A 173 9.97 -16.98 -0.31
C SER A 173 11.47 -16.92 -0.19
N SER A 174 12.08 -16.11 -1.05
CA SER A 174 13.51 -15.86 -1.09
C SER A 174 13.74 -14.36 -1.23
N HIS A 175 14.80 -13.86 -0.60
CA HIS A 175 15.19 -12.46 -0.69
C HIS A 175 16.71 -12.36 -0.77
N THR A 176 17.21 -11.66 -1.78
CA THR A 176 18.63 -11.40 -1.97
C THR A 176 18.91 -9.93 -1.69
N ASP A 177 19.85 -9.68 -0.76
CA ASP A 177 20.29 -8.34 -0.41
C ASP A 177 21.35 -7.80 -1.40
N ALA A 178 21.77 -6.55 -1.18
CA ALA A 178 22.74 -5.87 -2.04
C ALA A 178 24.14 -6.48 -2.03
N ASN A 179 24.46 -7.32 -1.04
CA ASN A 179 25.73 -8.03 -0.95
C ASN A 179 25.63 -9.42 -1.60
N GLY A 180 24.50 -9.76 -2.21
CA GLY A 180 24.24 -11.07 -2.80
C GLY A 180 23.84 -12.14 -1.77
N ASN A 181 23.61 -11.78 -0.51
CA ASN A 181 23.19 -12.77 0.48
C ASN A 181 21.71 -13.09 0.31
N THR A 182 21.40 -14.38 0.23
CA THR A 182 20.03 -14.85 0.11
C THR A 182 19.50 -15.38 1.44
N ARG A 183 18.27 -14.99 1.78
CA ARG A 183 17.50 -15.55 2.90
C ARG A 183 16.27 -16.22 2.35
N THR A 184 15.97 -17.43 2.81
CA THR A 184 14.73 -18.11 2.44
C THR A 184 13.82 -18.27 3.65
N HIS A 185 12.53 -18.27 3.38
CA HIS A 185 11.49 -18.55 4.36
C HIS A 185 10.44 -19.42 3.70
N SER A 186 10.27 -20.62 4.25
CA SER A 186 9.24 -21.59 3.90
C SER A 186 8.27 -21.74 5.06
N ALA A 187 6.98 -21.77 4.77
CA ALA A 187 5.94 -22.11 5.74
C ALA A 187 5.03 -23.18 5.14
N ASP A 188 4.76 -24.20 5.93
CA ASP A 188 3.72 -25.18 5.70
C ASP A 188 2.61 -24.95 6.72
N VAL A 189 1.39 -24.78 6.24
CA VAL A 189 0.20 -24.57 7.06
C VAL A 189 -0.81 -25.65 6.72
N SER A 190 -1.19 -26.43 7.73
CA SER A 190 -2.25 -27.43 7.64
C SER A 190 -3.37 -27.12 8.62
N VAL A 191 -4.58 -27.44 8.21
CA VAL A 191 -5.82 -27.24 8.96
C VAL A 191 -6.47 -28.61 9.13
N ASN A 192 -6.52 -29.09 10.36
CA ASN A 192 -7.29 -30.28 10.71
C ASN A 192 -8.67 -29.81 11.19
N LYS A 193 -9.70 -30.05 10.37
CA LYS A 193 -11.08 -29.65 10.66
C LYS A 193 -11.69 -30.46 11.80
N ASP A 194 -11.36 -31.74 11.90
CA ASP A 194 -11.89 -32.64 12.91
C ASP A 194 -11.39 -32.25 14.31
N GLU A 195 -10.10 -31.89 14.41
CA GLU A 195 -9.50 -31.40 15.66
C GLU A 195 -9.69 -29.90 15.90
N ARG A 196 -10.34 -29.18 14.97
CA ARG A 196 -10.43 -27.71 14.96
C ARG A 196 -9.07 -27.06 15.25
N SER A 197 -8.05 -27.55 14.57
CA SER A 197 -6.66 -27.17 14.81
C SER A 197 -5.97 -26.67 13.55
N LEU A 198 -5.01 -25.77 13.75
CA LEU A 198 -4.12 -25.26 12.71
C LEU A 198 -2.69 -25.49 13.15
N THR A 199 -1.92 -26.17 12.29
CA THR A 199 -0.49 -26.34 12.46
C THR A 199 0.25 -25.49 11.46
N LYS A 200 1.26 -24.77 11.92
CA LYS A 200 2.16 -24.00 11.08
C LYS A 200 3.59 -24.39 11.40
N THR A 201 4.31 -24.87 10.40
CA THR A 201 5.75 -25.11 10.47
C THR A 201 6.44 -24.08 9.61
N VAL A 202 7.38 -23.34 10.20
CA VAL A 202 8.19 -22.34 9.50
C VAL A 202 9.63 -22.80 9.50
N MET A 203 10.26 -22.77 8.34
CA MET A 203 11.68 -22.93 8.15
C MET A 203 12.23 -21.63 7.57
N ALA A 204 13.27 -21.07 8.19
CA ALA A 204 13.95 -19.89 7.67
C ALA A 204 15.45 -20.16 7.62
N SER A 205 16.11 -19.76 6.53
CA SER A 205 17.57 -19.79 6.41
C SER A 205 18.13 -18.38 6.23
N GLY A 206 19.24 -18.12 6.93
CA GLY A 206 20.00 -16.87 6.81
C GLY A 206 21.19 -16.96 5.84
N PRO A 207 21.92 -15.84 5.66
CA PRO A 207 23.11 -15.73 4.80
C PRO A 207 24.23 -16.74 5.08
N ASN A 208 24.22 -17.37 6.26
CA ASN A 208 25.24 -18.31 6.72
C ASN A 208 24.70 -19.74 6.87
N SER A 209 23.66 -20.10 6.12
CA SER A 209 22.97 -21.40 6.24
C SER A 209 22.43 -21.70 7.64
N GLN A 210 22.30 -20.68 8.50
CA GLN A 210 21.64 -20.83 9.80
C GLN A 210 20.15 -21.07 9.54
N ALA A 211 19.72 -22.31 9.72
CA ALA A 211 18.35 -22.71 9.64
C ALA A 211 17.68 -22.61 11.01
N SER A 212 16.48 -22.05 11.06
CA SER A 212 15.60 -22.13 12.22
C SER A 212 14.29 -22.75 11.81
N THR A 213 13.80 -23.67 12.63
CA THR A 213 12.49 -24.30 12.47
C THR A 213 11.64 -23.93 13.67
N THR A 214 10.42 -23.45 13.42
CA THR A 214 9.43 -23.17 14.47
C THR A 214 8.11 -23.79 14.08
N THR A 215 7.56 -24.61 14.97
CA THR A 215 6.22 -25.17 14.81
C THR A 215 5.28 -24.54 15.84
N SER A 216 4.11 -24.12 15.40
CA SER A 216 3.06 -23.58 16.25
C SER A 216 1.76 -24.30 15.96
N VAL A 217 1.07 -24.72 17.01
CA VAL A 217 -0.24 -25.37 16.94
C VAL A 217 -1.25 -24.48 17.65
N LYS A 218 -2.31 -24.10 16.96
CA LYS A 218 -3.45 -23.39 17.53
C LYS A 218 -4.65 -24.33 17.52
N ARG A 219 -5.25 -24.56 18.70
CA ARG A 219 -6.51 -25.30 18.87
C ARG A 219 -7.56 -24.35 19.41
N GLU A 220 -8.80 -24.45 18.94
CA GLU A 220 -9.91 -23.81 19.64
C GLU A 220 -10.06 -24.45 21.03
N ARG A 221 -10.27 -23.63 22.07
CA ARG A 221 -10.65 -24.18 23.39
C ARG A 221 -12.06 -24.74 23.28
N SER A 222 -12.26 -25.97 23.71
CA SER A 222 -13.60 -26.48 24.00
C SER A 222 -14.25 -25.59 25.07
N VAL A 223 -15.49 -25.16 24.83
CA VAL A 223 -16.27 -24.34 25.77
C VAL A 223 -17.05 -25.23 26.76
N ASP A 224 -16.72 -26.52 26.83
CA ASP A 224 -17.40 -27.48 27.68
C ASP A 224 -16.63 -27.66 28.99
N ALA A 225 -16.86 -26.73 29.92
CA ALA A 225 -16.57 -26.90 31.34
C ALA A 225 -17.39 -25.89 32.17
N ALA A 226 -18.72 -26.00 32.10
CA ALA A 226 -19.63 -25.44 33.08
C ALA A 226 -20.91 -26.31 33.09
N GLU A 227 -20.80 -27.50 33.70
CA GLU A 227 -21.96 -28.15 34.33
C GLU A 227 -22.06 -27.67 35.77
#